data_AF-A0AA94ITV6-F1
#
_entry.id   AF-A0AA94ITV6-F1
#
_cell.length_a   1.000
_cell.length_b   1.000
_cell.length_c   1.000
_cell.angle_alpha   90.00
_cell.angle_beta   90.00
_cell.angle_gamma   90.00
#
_symmetry.space_group_name_H-M   'P 1'
#
loop_
_entity.id
_entity.type
_entity.pdbx_description
1 polymer ?
#
loop_
_entity_poly.entity_id
_entity_poly.type
_entity_poly.pdbx_seq_one_letter_code
_entity_poly.pdbx_strand_id
1 'polypeptide(L)'
;PRDADNLSLRVENVCISRRGTLFYCTSFWNLQLPLACNAQVKKTVETYDNGQIKSISYKNKKTGLLEGHCVSYMEDGRLLLEEDYKEGLRDGQVKYYDRYGNIASIVSYVKGEKQGKLYMYKKTSYPGETPRLDYIENYEKGKLQGMTYVYDQYGQKIIERARYVDGLCIEDTTTIPRGTLYEWVTIGPDGTYFTGIHKSKFVPVKKNVTVRQIIRRAPVVQRSTTAKNVKAKPVLRHNPTPITKPKPQSQPKIESKPRMKTNDDGTIRME
;
A
#
# COMPACT_ATOMS: atom_id res chain seq x y z
N PRO A 1 37.90 -17.90 52.87
CA PRO A 1 37.60 -16.95 51.76
C PRO A 1 37.43 -17.72 50.44
N ARG A 2 36.27 -17.57 49.79
CA ARG A 2 35.87 -18.30 48.57
C ARG A 2 35.72 -19.80 48.76
N ASP A 3 34.58 -20.14 49.36
CA ASP A 3 33.90 -21.42 49.25
C ASP A 3 33.61 -21.76 47.77
N ALA A 4 33.48 -23.06 47.46
CA ALA A 4 33.36 -23.56 46.09
C ALA A 4 31.95 -24.13 45.83
N ASP A 5 30.95 -23.25 45.78
CA ASP A 5 29.55 -23.66 45.62
C ASP A 5 29.21 -24.10 44.18
N ASN A 6 28.92 -25.40 44.04
CA ASN A 6 28.33 -25.98 42.83
C ASN A 6 26.86 -25.55 42.70
N LEU A 7 26.61 -24.42 42.04
CA LEU A 7 25.26 -23.96 41.69
C LEU A 7 24.66 -24.78 40.55
N SER A 8 24.10 -25.95 40.91
CA SER A 8 23.31 -26.80 40.02
C SER A 8 22.06 -26.06 39.52
N LEU A 9 21.96 -25.82 38.21
CA LEU A 9 20.78 -25.21 37.58
C LEU A 9 19.59 -26.18 37.57
N ARG A 10 18.85 -26.19 38.68
CA ARG A 10 17.66 -27.00 38.91
C ARG A 10 16.45 -26.42 38.17
N VAL A 11 16.24 -26.87 36.93
CA VAL A 11 15.08 -26.50 36.10
C VAL A 11 13.84 -27.26 36.58
N GLU A 12 13.10 -26.68 37.53
CA GLU A 12 11.83 -27.24 38.00
C GLU A 12 10.68 -27.01 37.01
N ASN A 13 10.61 -27.86 35.99
CA ASN A 13 9.45 -27.96 35.11
C ASN A 13 8.27 -28.59 35.87
N VAL A 14 7.48 -27.76 36.56
CA VAL A 14 6.28 -28.18 37.29
C VAL A 14 5.14 -28.55 36.33
N CYS A 15 5.15 -29.79 35.85
CA CYS A 15 4.06 -30.36 35.06
C CYS A 15 2.95 -30.89 35.99
N ILE A 16 1.86 -30.13 36.14
CA ILE A 16 0.67 -30.56 36.90
C ILE A 16 -0.06 -31.67 36.13
N SER A 17 0.17 -32.91 36.54
CA SER A 17 -0.55 -34.09 36.03
C SER A 17 -1.92 -34.25 36.71
N ARG A 18 -2.97 -34.47 35.91
CA ARG A 18 -4.25 -35.05 36.34
C ARG A 18 -4.74 -36.07 35.29
N ARG A 19 -4.72 -37.35 35.66
CA ARG A 19 -5.53 -38.49 35.11
C ARG A 19 -5.58 -38.57 33.57
N GLY A 20 -4.95 -39.51 32.87
CA GLY A 20 -4.27 -40.75 33.28
C GLY A 20 -5.07 -41.99 32.86
N THR A 21 -4.55 -42.74 31.89
CA THR A 21 -4.88 -44.13 31.52
C THR A 21 -3.70 -44.65 30.72
N LEU A 22 -3.21 -45.87 31.00
CA LEU A 22 -2.16 -46.50 30.20
C LEU A 22 -2.77 -47.33 29.08
N PHE A 23 -2.18 -47.22 27.88
CA PHE A 23 -2.25 -48.25 26.85
C PHE A 23 -0.82 -48.61 26.43
N TYR A 24 -0.41 -49.85 26.70
CA TYR A 24 0.75 -50.45 26.05
C TYR A 24 0.37 -50.81 24.61
N CYS A 25 1.12 -50.32 23.63
CA CYS A 25 1.11 -50.87 22.28
C CYS A 25 2.54 -50.82 21.72
N THR A 26 3.08 -51.99 21.39
CA THR A 26 4.47 -52.16 20.96
C THR A 26 4.61 -51.93 19.47
N SER A 27 4.75 -50.66 19.06
CA SER A 27 5.12 -50.28 17.69
C SER A 27 6.29 -49.29 17.71
N PHE A 28 7.45 -49.73 17.21
CA PHE A 28 8.65 -48.90 17.02
C PHE A 28 8.44 -47.91 15.87
N TRP A 29 7.62 -46.88 16.09
CA TRP A 29 7.55 -45.75 15.17
C TRP A 29 8.77 -44.86 15.41
N ASN A 30 9.60 -44.67 14.38
CA ASN A 30 10.67 -43.68 14.41
C ASN A 30 10.06 -42.28 14.43
N LEU A 31 9.73 -41.80 15.64
CA LEU A 31 9.34 -40.43 15.88
C LEU A 31 10.56 -39.53 15.71
N GLN A 32 10.92 -39.25 14.45
CA GLN A 32 11.62 -38.01 14.12
C GLN A 32 10.72 -36.87 14.56
N LEU A 33 10.87 -36.46 15.82
CA LEU A 33 10.48 -35.14 16.27
C LEU A 33 11.10 -34.16 15.27
N PRO A 34 10.30 -33.42 14.48
CA PRO A 34 10.87 -32.36 13.67
C PRO A 34 11.55 -31.45 14.67
N LEU A 35 12.87 -31.24 14.51
CA LEU A 35 13.64 -30.33 15.34
C LEU A 35 13.06 -28.94 15.10
N ALA A 36 12.06 -28.58 15.91
CA ALA A 36 11.34 -27.32 15.85
C ALA A 36 12.41 -26.25 15.92
N CYS A 37 12.67 -25.62 14.77
CA CYS A 37 13.81 -24.76 14.63
C CYS A 37 13.41 -23.44 15.30
N ASN A 38 13.55 -23.42 16.63
CA ASN A 38 13.54 -22.24 17.46
C ASN A 38 14.67 -21.36 16.93
N ALA A 39 14.32 -20.53 15.94
CA ALA A 39 15.18 -19.59 15.27
C ALA A 39 15.54 -18.56 16.32
N GLN A 40 16.60 -18.84 17.08
CA GLN A 40 17.08 -17.91 18.08
C GLN A 40 17.68 -16.74 17.33
N VAL A 41 16.90 -15.68 17.19
CA VAL A 41 17.34 -14.43 16.59
C VAL A 41 18.23 -13.68 17.60
N LYS A 42 19.30 -13.07 17.09
CA LYS A 42 20.12 -12.07 17.78
C LYS A 42 19.74 -10.71 17.22
N LYS A 43 19.27 -9.81 18.08
CA LYS A 43 19.15 -8.38 17.75
C LYS A 43 20.54 -7.74 17.80
N THR A 44 20.86 -6.97 16.78
CA THR A 44 22.00 -6.04 16.73
C THR A 44 21.43 -4.62 16.63
N VAL A 45 22.04 -3.68 17.36
CA VAL A 45 21.74 -2.25 17.25
C VAL A 45 23.07 -1.56 16.95
N GLU A 46 23.07 -0.73 15.93
CA GLU A 46 24.21 0.13 15.57
C GLU A 46 23.83 1.58 15.85
N THR A 47 24.81 2.37 16.29
CA THR A 47 24.63 3.80 16.55
C THR A 47 25.54 4.64 15.67
N TYR A 48 25.16 5.90 15.46
CA TYR A 48 26.02 6.95 14.94
C TYR A 48 26.93 7.51 16.03
N ASP A 49 27.96 8.27 15.62
CA ASP A 49 28.92 8.92 16.52
C ASP A 49 28.26 9.95 17.47
N ASN A 50 27.08 10.48 17.07
CA ASN A 50 26.25 11.34 17.91
C ASN A 50 25.37 10.58 18.93
N GLY A 51 25.52 9.25 19.03
CA GLY A 51 24.78 8.38 19.95
C GLY A 51 23.37 7.98 19.47
N GLN A 52 22.86 8.50 18.36
CA GLN A 52 21.56 8.12 17.83
C GLN A 52 21.60 6.73 17.18
N ILE A 53 20.46 6.03 17.17
CA ILE A 53 20.35 4.71 16.53
C ILE A 53 20.50 4.88 15.00
N LYS A 54 21.39 4.09 14.41
CA LYS A 54 21.65 4.02 12.97
C LYS A 54 20.88 2.87 12.32
N SER A 55 20.98 1.68 12.92
CA SER A 55 20.27 0.50 12.44
C SER A 55 19.82 -0.40 13.60
N ILE A 56 18.73 -1.12 13.36
CA ILE A 56 18.26 -2.24 14.15
C ILE A 56 18.12 -3.41 13.19
N SER A 57 19.00 -4.40 13.33
CA SER A 57 19.00 -5.60 12.51
C SER A 57 18.84 -6.87 13.35
N TYR A 58 18.36 -7.92 12.72
CA TYR A 58 18.04 -9.19 13.35
C TYR A 58 18.71 -10.32 12.56
N LYS A 59 19.48 -11.18 13.24
CA LYS A 59 20.25 -12.27 12.60
C LYS A 59 20.00 -13.61 13.29
N ASN A 60 19.83 -14.67 12.52
CA ASN A 60 19.67 -16.03 13.04
C ASN A 60 20.99 -16.50 13.69
N LYS A 61 20.99 -16.87 14.98
CA LYS A 61 22.21 -17.28 15.72
C LYS A 61 22.89 -18.52 15.15
N LYS A 62 22.20 -19.38 14.39
CA LYS A 62 22.78 -20.60 13.80
C LYS A 62 23.46 -20.34 12.46
N THR A 63 22.87 -19.51 11.60
CA THR A 63 23.34 -19.30 10.22
C THR A 63 24.06 -17.96 10.02
N GLY A 64 23.91 -17.00 10.95
CA GLY A 64 24.43 -15.64 10.83
C GLY A 64 23.66 -14.73 9.87
N LEU A 65 22.70 -15.28 9.12
CA LEU A 65 21.90 -14.60 8.10
C LEU A 65 20.86 -13.66 8.71
N LEU A 66 20.45 -12.62 7.97
CA LEU A 66 19.39 -11.70 8.37
C LEU A 66 18.03 -12.41 8.42
N GLU A 67 17.24 -12.12 9.46
CA GLU A 67 16.01 -12.83 9.78
C GLU A 67 15.05 -11.92 10.57
N GLY A 68 13.90 -11.57 9.97
CA GLY A 68 12.90 -10.67 10.53
C GLY A 68 13.00 -9.21 10.06
N HIS A 69 12.14 -8.36 10.63
CA HIS A 69 11.97 -6.96 10.26
C HIS A 69 13.14 -6.08 10.74
N CYS A 70 13.92 -5.56 9.81
CA CYS A 70 15.08 -4.70 10.04
C CYS A 70 14.75 -3.24 9.69
N VAL A 71 15.33 -2.28 10.42
CA VAL A 71 15.05 -0.84 10.28
C VAL A 71 16.35 -0.05 10.33
N SER A 72 16.48 0.94 9.45
CA SER A 72 17.56 1.93 9.45
C SER A 72 17.00 3.36 9.54
N TYR A 73 17.77 4.22 10.18
CA TYR A 73 17.43 5.61 10.47
C TYR A 73 18.47 6.56 9.85
N MET A 74 18.15 7.85 9.85
CA MET A 74 19.09 8.94 9.52
C MET A 74 19.82 9.42 10.77
N GLU A 75 20.86 10.25 10.61
CA GLU A 75 21.64 10.84 11.72
C GLU A 75 20.83 11.73 12.67
N ASP A 76 19.63 12.13 12.25
CA ASP A 76 18.63 12.89 13.02
C ASP A 76 17.47 12.03 13.56
N GLY A 77 17.59 10.70 13.49
CA GLY A 77 16.67 9.74 14.10
C GLY A 77 15.39 9.48 13.30
N ARG A 78 15.18 10.15 12.16
CA ARG A 78 14.05 9.86 11.26
C ARG A 78 14.27 8.53 10.54
N LEU A 79 13.18 7.84 10.19
CA LEU A 79 13.26 6.61 9.40
C LEU A 79 13.91 6.88 8.04
N LEU A 80 14.78 5.95 7.62
CA LEU A 80 15.40 5.92 6.29
C LEU A 80 14.86 4.73 5.47
N LEU A 81 14.75 3.57 6.11
CA LEU A 81 14.50 2.30 5.45
C LEU A 81 13.91 1.27 6.42
N GLU A 82 12.83 0.60 6.01
CA GLU A 82 12.28 -0.61 6.64
C GLU A 82 12.39 -1.78 5.66
N GLU A 83 12.82 -2.96 6.11
CA GLU A 83 12.98 -4.16 5.28
C GLU A 83 12.66 -5.45 6.04
N ASP A 84 11.84 -6.32 5.46
CA ASP A 84 11.64 -7.68 5.95
C ASP A 84 12.66 -8.67 5.33
N TYR A 85 13.37 -9.42 6.19
CA TYR A 85 14.33 -10.46 5.78
C TYR A 85 13.92 -11.85 6.24
N LYS A 86 14.33 -12.88 5.50
CA LYS A 86 14.22 -14.29 5.86
C LYS A 86 15.36 -15.08 5.20
N GLU A 87 16.06 -15.92 5.96
CA GLU A 87 17.18 -16.72 5.45
C GLU A 87 18.25 -15.86 4.72
N GLY A 88 18.41 -14.60 5.13
CA GLY A 88 19.33 -13.63 4.53
C GLY A 88 18.83 -12.90 3.28
N LEU A 89 17.67 -13.26 2.75
CA LEU A 89 17.06 -12.65 1.56
C LEU A 89 15.91 -11.72 1.96
N ARG A 90 15.58 -10.71 1.14
CA ARG A 90 14.38 -9.89 1.35
C ARG A 90 13.11 -10.72 1.09
N ASP A 91 12.21 -10.80 2.05
CA ASP A 91 10.96 -11.58 1.96
C ASP A 91 9.86 -10.88 2.78
N GLY A 92 9.02 -10.09 2.10
CA GLY A 92 8.07 -9.16 2.73
C GLY A 92 8.10 -7.77 2.07
N GLN A 93 7.85 -6.71 2.84
CA GLN A 93 7.84 -5.33 2.33
C GLN A 93 9.15 -4.61 2.61
N VAL A 94 9.54 -3.77 1.65
CA VAL A 94 10.59 -2.76 1.80
C VAL A 94 9.96 -1.38 1.61
N LYS A 95 10.22 -0.47 2.56
CA LYS A 95 9.78 0.93 2.50
C LYS A 95 11.00 1.85 2.59
N TYR A 96 11.12 2.77 1.64
CA TYR A 96 12.12 3.83 1.67
C TYR A 96 11.47 5.13 2.11
N TYR A 97 12.18 5.91 2.92
CA TYR A 97 11.74 7.20 3.43
C TYR A 97 12.63 8.34 2.91
N ASP A 98 12.03 9.50 2.65
CA ASP A 98 12.74 10.69 2.17
C ASP A 98 13.45 11.45 3.30
N ARG A 99 14.20 12.50 2.94
CA ARG A 99 14.92 13.39 3.88
C ARG A 99 14.02 14.18 4.86
N TYR A 100 12.72 13.93 4.86
CA TYR A 100 11.71 14.52 5.73
C TYR A 100 10.96 13.47 6.57
N GLY A 101 11.16 12.17 6.30
CA GLY A 101 10.44 11.06 6.93
C GLY A 101 9.12 10.70 6.22
N ASN A 102 8.84 11.25 5.04
CA ASN A 102 7.70 10.83 4.23
C ASN A 102 8.07 9.53 3.47
N ILE A 103 7.08 8.70 3.13
CA ILE A 103 7.32 7.49 2.33
C ILE A 103 7.71 7.89 0.90
N ALA A 104 8.91 7.51 0.47
CA ALA A 104 9.44 7.73 -0.87
C ALA A 104 9.08 6.58 -1.82
N SER A 105 9.12 5.33 -1.36
CA SER A 105 8.59 4.18 -2.11
C SER A 105 8.26 2.99 -1.22
N ILE A 106 7.38 2.11 -1.74
CA ILE A 106 7.05 0.81 -1.17
C ILE A 106 7.19 -0.24 -2.28
N VAL A 107 7.93 -1.32 -2.03
CA VAL A 107 8.07 -2.46 -2.94
C VAL A 107 8.05 -3.76 -2.15
N SER A 108 7.41 -4.79 -2.69
CA SER A 108 7.38 -6.12 -2.07
C SER A 108 8.41 -7.06 -2.71
N TYR A 109 9.02 -7.90 -1.91
CA TYR A 109 10.02 -8.89 -2.31
C TYR A 109 9.61 -10.29 -1.84
N VAL A 110 9.99 -11.31 -2.61
CA VAL A 110 9.92 -12.72 -2.21
C VAL A 110 11.27 -13.36 -2.54
N LYS A 111 11.94 -13.95 -1.54
CA LYS A 111 13.27 -14.59 -1.69
C LYS A 111 14.32 -13.70 -2.41
N GLY A 112 14.28 -12.39 -2.19
CA GLY A 112 15.20 -11.42 -2.78
C GLY A 112 14.78 -10.85 -4.15
N GLU A 113 13.80 -11.44 -4.82
CA GLU A 113 13.26 -10.94 -6.09
C GLU A 113 12.08 -9.99 -5.87
N LYS A 114 11.96 -8.91 -6.67
CA LYS A 114 10.77 -8.04 -6.64
C LYS A 114 9.53 -8.85 -7.06
N GLN A 115 8.44 -8.74 -6.30
CA GLN A 115 7.20 -9.47 -6.56
C GLN A 115 5.98 -8.60 -6.21
N GLY A 116 5.03 -8.49 -7.14
CA GLY A 116 3.86 -7.63 -6.99
C GLY A 116 4.16 -6.15 -7.21
N LYS A 117 3.35 -5.27 -6.62
CA LYS A 117 3.39 -3.83 -6.90
C LYS A 117 4.56 -3.10 -6.24
N LEU A 118 5.16 -2.20 -6.99
CA LEU A 118 6.03 -1.12 -6.51
C LEU A 118 5.25 0.20 -6.63
N TYR A 119 5.25 0.99 -5.56
CA TYR A 119 4.70 2.33 -5.52
C TYR A 119 5.86 3.31 -5.33
N MET A 120 6.07 4.21 -6.30
CA MET A 120 6.98 5.34 -6.16
C MET A 120 6.18 6.60 -5.85
N TYR A 121 6.66 7.40 -4.90
CA TYR A 121 6.06 8.69 -4.54
C TYR A 121 6.97 9.83 -5.00
N LYS A 122 6.36 10.95 -5.40
CA LYS A 122 7.11 12.14 -5.80
C LYS A 122 7.85 12.70 -4.59
N LYS A 123 9.14 12.99 -4.76
CA LYS A 123 9.99 13.63 -3.76
C LYS A 123 9.33 14.91 -3.25
N THR A 124 9.01 14.99 -1.95
CA THR A 124 8.43 16.20 -1.39
C THR A 124 9.49 17.30 -1.25
N SER A 125 9.05 18.55 -1.25
CA SER A 125 9.92 19.70 -1.00
C SER A 125 9.98 20.06 0.49
N TYR A 126 8.98 19.64 1.28
CA TYR A 126 8.75 20.05 2.66
C TYR A 126 8.32 18.86 3.55
N PRO A 127 8.59 18.91 4.87
CA PRO A 127 8.08 17.91 5.80
C PRO A 127 6.56 18.00 5.97
N GLY A 128 5.90 16.84 6.11
CA GLY A 128 4.45 16.76 6.34
C GLY A 128 3.58 16.97 5.09
N GLU A 129 4.18 17.08 3.90
CA GLU A 129 3.41 17.07 2.65
C GLU A 129 2.83 15.66 2.37
N THR A 130 1.54 15.58 2.05
CA THR A 130 0.87 14.32 1.68
C THR A 130 1.59 13.65 0.50
N PRO A 131 2.07 12.41 0.62
CA PRO A 131 2.75 11.71 -0.48
C PRO A 131 1.86 11.59 -1.71
N ARG A 132 2.39 12.01 -2.86
CA ARG A 132 1.73 11.94 -4.18
C ARG A 132 2.35 10.82 -4.98
N LEU A 133 1.56 9.98 -5.63
CA LEU A 133 2.10 8.93 -6.49
C LEU A 133 2.89 9.55 -7.65
N ASP A 134 4.04 8.97 -7.95
CA ASP A 134 4.83 9.26 -9.14
C ASP A 134 4.50 8.23 -10.23
N TYR A 135 4.71 6.97 -9.90
CA TYR A 135 4.31 5.83 -10.72
C TYR A 135 3.99 4.59 -9.88
N ILE A 136 3.23 3.67 -10.48
CA ILE A 136 3.03 2.31 -9.99
C ILE A 136 3.56 1.35 -11.04
N GLU A 137 4.46 0.47 -10.61
CA GLU A 137 4.95 -0.67 -11.39
C GLU A 137 4.40 -1.98 -10.79
N ASN A 138 4.43 -3.05 -11.56
CA ASN A 138 4.15 -4.39 -11.07
C ASN A 138 5.22 -5.37 -11.56
N TYR A 139 5.66 -6.26 -10.68
CA TYR A 139 6.76 -7.19 -10.91
C TYR A 139 6.34 -8.64 -10.72
N GLU A 140 6.96 -9.54 -11.48
CA GLU A 140 6.97 -10.98 -11.22
C GLU A 140 8.40 -11.50 -11.38
N LYS A 141 8.93 -12.20 -10.37
CA LYS A 141 10.28 -12.79 -10.38
C LYS A 141 11.37 -11.78 -10.80
N GLY A 142 11.31 -10.58 -10.22
CA GLY A 142 12.24 -9.48 -10.51
C GLY A 142 11.99 -8.70 -11.82
N LYS A 143 11.17 -9.19 -12.75
CA LYS A 143 10.87 -8.54 -14.03
C LYS A 143 9.60 -7.68 -13.96
N LEU A 144 9.50 -6.62 -14.77
CA LEU A 144 8.24 -5.89 -14.97
C LEU A 144 7.21 -6.77 -15.68
N GLN A 145 5.99 -6.79 -15.17
CA GLN A 145 4.93 -7.71 -15.60
C GLN A 145 3.54 -7.10 -15.40
N GLY A 146 2.70 -7.11 -16.42
CA GLY A 146 1.35 -6.54 -16.37
C GLY A 146 1.32 -5.02 -16.55
N MET A 147 0.30 -4.35 -15.98
CA MET A 147 0.10 -2.92 -16.16
C MET A 147 0.94 -2.05 -15.20
N THR A 148 1.56 -1.01 -15.75
CA THR A 148 2.20 0.09 -15.02
C THR A 148 1.48 1.42 -15.33
N TYR A 149 1.65 2.41 -14.46
CA TYR A 149 0.97 3.71 -14.53
C TYR A 149 1.89 4.84 -14.06
N VAL A 150 2.01 5.93 -14.82
CA VAL A 150 2.71 7.16 -14.41
C VAL A 150 1.69 8.29 -14.21
N TYR A 151 1.85 9.06 -13.14
CA TYR A 151 0.90 10.09 -12.70
C TYR A 151 1.41 11.51 -12.98
N ASP A 152 0.47 12.43 -13.26
CA ASP A 152 0.74 13.85 -13.41
C ASP A 152 1.48 14.45 -12.20
N GLN A 153 2.03 15.67 -12.34
CA GLN A 153 2.78 16.35 -11.27
C GLN A 153 2.00 16.55 -9.95
N TYR A 154 0.69 16.31 -9.94
CA TYR A 154 -0.17 16.39 -8.76
C TYR A 154 -0.49 15.02 -8.14
N GLY A 155 -0.12 13.91 -8.80
CA GLY A 155 -0.47 12.54 -8.39
C GLY A 155 -1.95 12.20 -8.60
N GLN A 156 -2.67 12.97 -9.44
CA GLN A 156 -4.14 12.92 -9.54
C GLN A 156 -4.63 12.21 -10.80
N LYS A 157 -3.85 12.24 -11.89
CA LYS A 157 -4.26 11.68 -13.18
C LYS A 157 -3.15 10.80 -13.74
N ILE A 158 -3.53 9.63 -14.25
CA ILE A 158 -2.65 8.78 -15.05
C ILE A 158 -2.39 9.51 -16.37
N ILE A 159 -1.13 9.85 -16.65
CA ILE A 159 -0.69 10.48 -17.91
C ILE A 159 -0.12 9.46 -18.88
N GLU A 160 0.44 8.37 -18.36
CA GLU A 160 0.98 7.24 -19.11
C GLU A 160 0.51 5.96 -18.44
N ARG A 161 0.13 4.98 -19.26
CA ARG A 161 -0.05 3.58 -18.82
C ARG A 161 0.71 2.70 -19.80
N ALA A 162 1.35 1.64 -19.32
CA ALA A 162 2.06 0.70 -20.16
C ALA A 162 1.80 -0.74 -19.70
N ARG A 163 1.98 -1.70 -20.59
CA ARG A 163 1.84 -3.13 -20.36
C ARG A 163 3.16 -3.81 -20.64
N TYR A 164 3.67 -4.51 -19.63
CA TYR A 164 4.90 -5.28 -19.71
C TYR A 164 4.62 -6.77 -19.72
N VAL A 165 5.42 -7.53 -20.48
CA VAL A 165 5.47 -8.99 -20.47
C VAL A 165 6.93 -9.39 -20.41
N ASP A 166 7.32 -10.15 -19.38
CA ASP A 166 8.69 -10.62 -19.17
C ASP A 166 9.77 -9.50 -19.20
N GLY A 167 9.39 -8.28 -18.77
CA GLY A 167 10.24 -7.08 -18.77
C GLY A 167 10.21 -6.25 -20.06
N LEU A 168 9.58 -6.73 -21.14
CA LEU A 168 9.42 -5.98 -22.39
C LEU A 168 8.11 -5.19 -22.38
N CYS A 169 8.15 -3.89 -22.72
CA CYS A 169 6.94 -3.11 -22.97
C CYS A 169 6.30 -3.54 -24.30
N ILE A 170 5.00 -3.87 -24.30
CA ILE A 170 4.27 -4.36 -25.48
C ILE A 170 3.09 -3.49 -25.90
N GLU A 171 2.62 -2.59 -25.03
CA GLU A 171 1.54 -1.63 -25.28
C GLU A 171 1.72 -0.46 -24.30
N ASP A 172 1.79 0.78 -24.80
CA ASP A 172 1.75 1.98 -23.98
C ASP A 172 0.78 3.04 -24.54
N THR A 173 0.30 3.91 -23.65
CA THR A 173 -0.66 4.96 -23.97
C THR A 173 -0.29 6.23 -23.22
N THR A 174 0.28 7.19 -23.95
CA THR A 174 0.81 8.44 -23.39
C THR A 174 -0.11 9.62 -23.75
N THR A 175 -0.63 10.32 -22.75
CA THR A 175 -1.57 11.44 -22.89
C THR A 175 -0.84 12.77 -22.79
N ILE A 176 -0.64 13.42 -23.93
CA ILE A 176 0.02 14.74 -24.02
C ILE A 176 -1.01 15.85 -24.30
N PRO A 177 -0.70 17.15 -24.01
CA PRO A 177 -1.64 18.25 -24.23
C PRO A 177 -2.16 18.44 -25.67
N ARG A 178 -1.54 17.77 -26.66
CA ARG A 178 -1.93 17.79 -28.07
C ARG A 178 -2.82 16.60 -28.49
N GLY A 179 -2.84 15.51 -27.73
CA GLY A 179 -3.51 14.26 -28.10
C GLY A 179 -3.05 13.05 -27.28
N THR A 180 -3.59 11.88 -27.59
CA THR A 180 -3.12 10.61 -27.02
C THR A 180 -2.26 9.89 -28.06
N LEU A 181 -1.06 9.52 -27.67
CA LEU A 181 -0.18 8.62 -28.40
C LEU A 181 -0.42 7.20 -27.89
N TYR A 182 -0.59 6.26 -28.80
CA TYR A 182 -0.64 4.83 -28.53
C TYR A 182 0.53 4.19 -29.25
N GLU A 183 1.37 3.43 -28.54
CA GLU A 183 2.47 2.66 -29.14
C GLU A 183 2.35 1.20 -28.67
N TRP A 184 2.68 0.24 -29.54
CA TRP A 184 2.54 -1.17 -29.22
C TRP A 184 3.43 -2.05 -30.10
N VAL A 185 3.76 -3.23 -29.57
CA VAL A 185 4.54 -4.25 -30.25
C VAL A 185 3.58 -5.34 -30.75
N THR A 186 3.68 -5.69 -32.03
CA THR A 186 2.92 -6.81 -32.58
C THR A 186 3.57 -8.15 -32.22
N ILE A 187 2.79 -9.23 -32.15
CA ILE A 187 3.35 -10.59 -32.03
C ILE A 187 4.01 -10.93 -33.37
N GLY A 188 5.27 -11.36 -33.34
CA GLY A 188 6.05 -11.74 -34.51
C GLY A 188 5.87 -13.21 -34.92
N PRO A 189 6.57 -13.66 -35.99
CA PRO A 189 6.36 -14.99 -36.58
C PRO A 189 6.70 -16.18 -35.67
N ASP A 190 7.52 -15.96 -34.65
CA ASP A 190 7.88 -16.95 -33.62
C ASP A 190 6.84 -17.06 -32.48
N GLY A 191 5.78 -16.25 -32.52
CA GLY A 191 4.78 -16.16 -31.44
C GLY A 191 5.22 -15.30 -30.26
N THR A 192 6.37 -14.62 -30.33
CA THR A 192 6.85 -13.73 -29.27
C THR A 192 6.70 -12.24 -29.64
N TYR A 193 6.85 -11.37 -28.65
CA TYR A 193 6.95 -9.93 -28.86
C TYR A 193 8.39 -9.49 -29.24
N PHE A 194 9.40 -10.35 -29.09
CA PHE A 194 10.80 -9.99 -29.37
C PHE A 194 11.11 -9.85 -30.87
N THR A 195 10.42 -10.61 -31.73
CA THR A 195 10.46 -10.43 -33.20
C THR A 195 9.35 -9.50 -33.72
N GLY A 196 8.69 -8.79 -32.79
CA GLY A 196 7.53 -7.96 -33.05
C GLY A 196 7.84 -6.65 -33.76
N ILE A 197 6.95 -6.24 -34.68
CA ILE A 197 7.02 -4.91 -35.30
C ILE A 197 6.38 -3.89 -34.36
N HIS A 198 7.13 -2.87 -33.96
CA HIS A 198 6.64 -1.70 -33.26
C HIS A 198 5.70 -0.88 -34.16
N LYS A 199 4.58 -0.42 -33.61
CA LYS A 199 3.58 0.41 -34.28
C LYS A 199 3.15 1.55 -33.37
N SER A 200 2.81 2.68 -33.97
CA SER A 200 2.33 3.86 -33.24
C SER A 200 1.10 4.48 -33.91
N LYS A 201 0.30 5.19 -33.12
CA LYS A 201 -0.90 5.91 -33.56
C LYS A 201 -1.12 7.13 -32.67
N PHE A 202 -1.00 8.31 -33.25
CA PHE A 202 -1.37 9.56 -32.57
C PHE A 202 -2.83 9.94 -32.85
N VAL A 203 -3.56 10.31 -31.80
CA VAL A 203 -4.96 10.77 -31.85
C VAL A 203 -5.03 12.20 -31.29
N PRO A 204 -5.15 13.25 -32.12
CA PRO A 204 -5.14 14.64 -31.66
C PRO A 204 -6.41 14.99 -30.87
N VAL A 205 -6.28 15.91 -29.90
CA VAL A 205 -7.45 16.49 -29.21
C VAL A 205 -8.30 17.26 -30.22
N LYS A 206 -9.59 16.93 -30.30
CA LYS A 206 -10.56 17.69 -31.11
C LYS A 206 -10.69 19.11 -30.57
N LYS A 207 -10.15 20.09 -31.31
CA LYS A 207 -10.41 21.51 -31.06
C LYS A 207 -11.88 21.82 -31.35
N ASN A 208 -12.71 21.89 -30.31
CA ASN A 208 -14.09 22.38 -30.43
C ASN A 208 -14.10 23.89 -30.72
N VAL A 209 -13.82 24.27 -31.97
CA VAL A 209 -14.00 25.65 -32.45
C VAL A 209 -15.49 25.91 -32.61
N THR A 210 -16.16 26.19 -31.50
CA THR A 210 -17.52 26.73 -31.49
C THR A 210 -17.48 28.06 -30.78
N VAL A 211 -16.99 29.09 -31.48
CA VAL A 211 -17.22 30.48 -31.12
C VAL A 211 -18.71 30.74 -31.27
N ARG A 212 -19.48 30.44 -30.21
CA ARG A 212 -20.82 31.01 -30.05
C ARG A 212 -20.64 32.51 -29.94
N GLN A 213 -20.80 33.23 -31.05
CA GLN A 213 -20.88 34.68 -31.02
C GLN A 213 -21.91 35.07 -29.97
N ILE A 214 -21.48 35.82 -28.96
CA ILE A 214 -22.38 36.41 -27.99
C ILE A 214 -23.10 37.55 -28.71
N ILE A 215 -24.16 37.21 -29.43
CA ILE A 215 -25.12 38.18 -29.95
C ILE A 215 -25.70 38.88 -28.72
N ARG A 216 -25.18 40.08 -28.44
CA ARG A 216 -25.67 40.96 -27.38
C ARG A 216 -27.11 41.34 -27.68
N ARG A 217 -28.06 40.52 -27.21
CA ARG A 217 -29.47 40.90 -27.17
C ARG A 217 -29.59 42.16 -26.32
N ALA A 218 -30.17 43.21 -26.89
CA ALA A 218 -30.36 44.47 -26.20
C ALA A 218 -31.19 44.27 -24.91
N PRO A 219 -30.93 45.05 -23.84
CA PRO A 219 -31.64 44.88 -22.58
C PRO A 219 -33.13 45.17 -22.76
N VAL A 220 -33.96 44.18 -22.47
CA VAL A 220 -35.42 44.34 -22.45
C VAL A 220 -35.80 45.15 -21.20
N VAL A 221 -36.29 46.37 -21.42
CA VAL A 221 -36.79 47.24 -20.34
C VAL A 221 -38.06 46.63 -19.76
N GLN A 222 -37.96 46.06 -18.56
CA GLN A 222 -39.12 45.59 -17.82
C GLN A 222 -39.88 46.79 -17.24
N ARG A 223 -41.12 47.02 -17.70
CA ARG A 223 -42.06 47.90 -17.00
C ARG A 223 -42.57 47.20 -15.75
N SER A 224 -42.57 47.90 -14.63
CA SER A 224 -43.17 47.44 -13.38
C SER A 224 -44.69 47.61 -13.40
N THR A 225 -45.40 46.59 -12.90
CA THR A 225 -46.85 46.66 -12.62
C THR A 225 -47.10 46.15 -11.20
N THR A 226 -47.74 46.96 -10.38
CA THR A 226 -47.92 46.69 -8.94
C THR A 226 -49.04 45.67 -8.67
N ALA A 227 -48.77 44.69 -7.81
CA ALA A 227 -49.76 43.73 -7.35
C ALA A 227 -50.55 44.27 -6.14
N LYS A 228 -51.86 43.97 -6.07
CA LYS A 228 -52.74 44.35 -4.95
C LYS A 228 -52.94 43.18 -3.98
N ASN A 229 -52.99 43.48 -2.69
CA ASN A 229 -53.25 42.52 -1.59
C ASN A 229 -54.74 42.21 -1.44
N VAL A 230 -55.10 40.92 -1.25
CA VAL A 230 -56.39 40.47 -0.68
C VAL A 230 -56.14 39.28 0.27
N LYS A 231 -56.99 39.11 1.29
CA LYS A 231 -56.81 38.23 2.45
C LYS A 231 -57.17 36.76 2.19
N ALA A 232 -56.67 35.85 3.04
CA ALA A 232 -57.04 34.42 3.09
C ALA A 232 -57.41 33.95 4.51
N LYS A 233 -58.29 32.93 4.62
CA LYS A 233 -58.63 32.09 5.80
C LYS A 233 -59.83 31.18 5.43
N PRO A 234 -60.13 30.07 6.15
CA PRO A 234 -59.25 28.96 6.59
C PRO A 234 -59.89 27.56 6.31
N VAL A 235 -59.28 26.45 6.81
CA VAL A 235 -59.92 25.30 7.54
C VAL A 235 -59.03 24.04 7.55
N LEU A 236 -58.91 23.42 8.74
CA LEU A 236 -58.66 22.00 9.16
C LEU A 236 -58.19 20.95 8.10
N ARG A 237 -57.36 19.92 8.38
CA ARG A 237 -56.81 19.27 9.60
C ARG A 237 -55.57 18.39 9.16
N HIS A 238 -54.87 17.51 9.90
CA HIS A 238 -54.91 16.91 11.26
C HIS A 238 -53.49 16.37 11.62
N ASN A 239 -53.22 15.96 12.88
CA ASN A 239 -51.96 15.29 13.32
C ASN A 239 -52.23 14.02 14.16
N PRO A 240 -51.32 13.03 14.18
CA PRO A 240 -51.16 12.02 15.25
C PRO A 240 -49.87 12.24 16.10
N THR A 241 -49.80 11.61 17.27
CA THR A 241 -48.74 11.77 18.31
C THR A 241 -48.20 10.40 18.83
N PRO A 242 -47.14 10.34 19.67
CA PRO A 242 -46.18 9.22 19.65
C PRO A 242 -46.36 8.11 20.72
N ILE A 243 -45.54 7.05 20.62
CA ILE A 243 -45.36 5.94 21.57
C ILE A 243 -43.85 5.75 21.85
N THR A 244 -43.47 5.24 23.04
CA THR A 244 -42.08 5.33 23.58
C THR A 244 -41.61 4.07 24.33
N LYS A 245 -40.28 3.85 24.36
CA LYS A 245 -39.47 2.86 25.15
C LYS A 245 -39.27 1.47 24.50
N PRO A 246 -38.21 0.70 24.87
CA PRO A 246 -37.14 0.97 25.83
C PRO A 246 -35.70 1.04 25.24
N LYS A 247 -34.71 1.38 26.09
CA LYS A 247 -33.26 1.40 25.78
C LYS A 247 -32.60 0.03 26.02
N PRO A 248 -31.55 -0.31 25.25
CA PRO A 248 -30.42 -1.12 25.71
C PRO A 248 -29.17 -0.27 26.01
N GLN A 249 -28.44 -0.64 27.06
CA GLN A 249 -27.00 -0.42 27.25
C GLN A 249 -26.32 -1.79 27.05
N SER A 250 -25.04 -1.94 26.71
CA SER A 250 -24.01 -1.03 26.17
C SER A 250 -22.85 -1.91 25.65
N GLN A 251 -22.05 -1.43 24.70
CA GLN A 251 -20.72 -1.98 24.40
C GLN A 251 -19.88 -0.93 23.67
N PRO A 252 -18.55 -0.85 23.90
CA PRO A 252 -17.70 0.13 23.23
C PRO A 252 -17.54 -0.22 21.75
N LYS A 253 -17.86 0.74 20.87
CA LYS A 253 -17.52 0.64 19.45
C LYS A 253 -15.99 0.69 19.32
N ILE A 254 -15.37 -0.40 18.89
CA ILE A 254 -13.99 -0.36 18.41
C ILE A 254 -14.01 0.45 17.10
N GLU A 255 -13.30 1.58 17.07
CA GLU A 255 -13.04 2.28 15.81
C GLU A 255 -12.18 1.37 14.92
N SER A 256 -12.80 0.85 13.85
CA SER A 256 -12.06 0.17 12.80
C SER A 256 -11.16 1.21 12.11
N LYS A 257 -9.85 1.08 12.30
CA LYS A 257 -8.85 1.90 11.59
C LYS A 257 -9.20 2.01 10.10
N PRO A 258 -9.10 3.19 9.48
CA PRO A 258 -9.48 3.39 8.09
C PRO A 258 -8.75 2.40 7.19
N ARG A 259 -9.51 1.60 6.45
CA ARG A 259 -8.97 0.58 5.53
C ARG A 259 -9.09 1.10 4.12
N MET A 260 -7.97 1.53 3.55
CA MET A 260 -7.90 1.88 2.13
C MET A 260 -8.48 0.74 1.29
N LYS A 261 -9.59 1.03 0.60
CA LYS A 261 -10.11 0.20 -0.49
C LYS A 261 -9.77 0.91 -1.79
N THR A 262 -9.29 0.14 -2.75
CA THR A 262 -9.15 0.55 -4.14
C THR A 262 -10.36 0.01 -4.88
N ASN A 263 -11.10 0.87 -5.57
CA ASN A 263 -12.17 0.46 -6.49
C ASN A 263 -11.56 -0.12 -7.78
N ASP A 264 -12.37 -0.80 -8.59
CA ASP A 264 -11.93 -1.37 -9.88
C ASP A 264 -11.49 -0.31 -10.91
N ASP A 265 -11.85 0.97 -10.68
CA ASP A 265 -11.39 2.14 -11.45
C ASP A 265 -10.02 2.69 -10.99
N GLY A 266 -9.41 2.08 -9.95
CA GLY A 266 -8.14 2.50 -9.37
C GLY A 266 -8.24 3.64 -8.34
N THR A 267 -9.42 4.22 -8.13
CA THR A 267 -9.61 5.30 -7.16
C THR A 267 -9.54 4.77 -5.73
N ILE A 268 -8.78 5.44 -4.87
CA ILE A 268 -8.74 5.19 -3.42
C ILE A 268 -9.61 6.24 -2.73
N ARG A 269 -10.49 5.81 -1.83
CA ARG A 269 -11.20 6.69 -0.87
C ARG A 269 -10.86 6.29 0.55
N MET A 270 -10.95 7.28 1.44
CA MET A 270 -10.90 7.08 2.89
C MET A 270 -12.34 6.93 3.41
N GLU A 271 -12.58 5.86 4.15
CA GLU A 271 -13.69 5.68 5.10
C GLU A 271 -13.09 5.38 6.47
#